data_AF-A0A428K1C0-F1
#
_entry.id   AF-A0A428K1C0-F1
#
_cell.length_a   1.000
_cell.length_b   1.000
_cell.length_c   1.000
_cell.angle_alpha   90.00
_cell.angle_beta   90.00
_cell.angle_gamma   90.00
#
_symmetry.space_group_name_H-M   'P 1'
#
loop_
_entity.id
_entity.type
_entity.pdbx_description
1 polymer ?
#
loop_
_entity_poly.entity_id
_entity_poly.type
_entity_poly.pdbx_seq_one_letter_code
_entity_poly.pdbx_strand_id
1 'polypeptide(L)'
;MQKLYAILLGGGLLMSLTACPGLIDPADRAPLPQYKPLLMARAQLEQAVAVLPPRELHNTGKIYLRDPYIFINEQYEGVHIINNQDPEHPQPVAFLRIPGNVDVAMKGTLLYADSGSDLLTFDISNVQAARLLHRVREAVPELPMPETGEIPAEYQPQNRPADAVVIGWQKL
;
A
#
# COMPACT_ATOMS: atom_id res chain seq x y z
N MET A 1 5.17 -49.32 -39.24
CA MET A 1 4.31 -48.17 -39.63
C MET A 1 3.73 -47.38 -38.43
N GLN A 2 3.49 -47.98 -37.25
CA GLN A 2 2.95 -47.26 -36.07
C GLN A 2 3.89 -46.20 -35.43
N LYS A 3 5.23 -46.36 -35.51
CA LYS A 3 6.18 -45.41 -34.91
C LYS A 3 6.31 -44.08 -35.67
N LEU A 4 5.85 -44.02 -36.93
CA LEU A 4 5.91 -42.79 -37.75
C LEU A 4 4.73 -41.84 -37.43
N TYR A 5 3.57 -42.40 -37.09
CA TYR A 5 2.38 -41.61 -36.71
C TYR A 5 2.55 -40.89 -35.38
N ALA A 6 3.26 -41.47 -34.42
CA ALA A 6 3.53 -40.84 -33.12
C ALA A 6 4.43 -39.59 -33.25
N ILE A 7 5.35 -39.58 -34.22
CA ILE A 7 6.24 -38.43 -34.48
C ILE A 7 5.50 -37.33 -35.25
N LEU A 8 4.60 -37.70 -36.17
CA LEU A 8 3.75 -36.75 -36.91
C LEU A 8 2.67 -36.10 -36.02
N LEU A 9 2.11 -36.82 -35.05
CA LEU A 9 1.19 -36.27 -34.04
C LEU A 9 1.89 -35.35 -33.02
N GLY A 10 3.15 -35.64 -32.67
CA GLY A 10 3.95 -34.78 -31.78
C GLY A 10 4.42 -33.48 -32.45
N GLY A 11 4.78 -33.52 -33.74
CA GLY A 11 5.22 -32.34 -34.48
C GLY A 11 4.11 -31.32 -34.75
N GLY A 12 2.88 -31.77 -35.00
CA GLY A 12 1.73 -30.89 -35.22
C GLY A 12 1.32 -30.09 -33.97
N LEU A 13 1.50 -30.67 -32.79
CA LEU A 13 1.16 -30.02 -31.51
C LEU A 13 2.18 -28.93 -31.10
N LEU A 14 3.41 -28.99 -31.62
CA LEU A 14 4.42 -27.94 -31.41
C LEU A 14 4.27 -26.73 -32.34
N MET A 15 3.59 -26.87 -33.48
CA MET A 15 3.32 -25.75 -34.40
C MET A 15 2.05 -24.96 -34.04
N SER A 16 1.16 -25.50 -33.20
CA SER A 16 -0.02 -24.78 -32.70
C SER A 16 0.25 -23.92 -31.46
N LEU A 17 1.49 -23.88 -30.96
CA LEU A 17 1.92 -23.06 -29.81
C LEU A 17 2.54 -21.72 -30.22
N THR A 18 2.40 -21.28 -31.47
CA THR A 18 2.74 -19.90 -31.85
C THR A 18 1.70 -18.96 -31.25
N ALA A 19 1.89 -18.57 -30.00
CA ALA A 19 1.29 -17.36 -29.46
C ALA A 19 1.62 -16.22 -30.45
N CYS A 20 0.60 -15.60 -31.03
CA CYS A 20 0.76 -14.44 -31.91
C CYS A 20 1.53 -13.34 -31.16
N PRO A 21 2.78 -13.01 -31.53
CA PRO A 21 3.57 -12.02 -30.79
C PRO A 21 3.16 -10.56 -31.09
N GLY A 22 2.08 -10.34 -31.84
CA GLY A 22 1.85 -9.05 -32.51
C GLY A 22 0.40 -8.66 -32.75
N LEU A 23 -0.53 -8.98 -31.84
CA LEU A 23 -1.93 -8.54 -31.98
C LEU A 23 -2.22 -7.14 -31.39
N ILE A 24 -1.21 -6.42 -30.90
CA ILE A 24 -1.38 -5.04 -30.44
C ILE A 24 -0.35 -4.20 -31.17
N ASP A 25 -0.82 -3.33 -32.06
CA ASP A 25 0.02 -2.28 -32.66
C ASP A 25 0.60 -1.43 -31.51
N PRO A 26 1.90 -1.11 -31.48
CA PRO A 26 2.44 -0.14 -30.54
C PRO A 26 1.65 1.17 -30.48
N ALA A 27 1.01 1.57 -31.58
CA ALA A 27 0.12 2.74 -31.67
C ALA A 27 -1.23 2.56 -30.95
N ASP A 28 -1.67 1.32 -30.72
CA ASP A 28 -2.91 0.98 -30.00
C ASP A 28 -2.69 0.82 -28.48
N ARG A 29 -1.46 1.01 -27.98
CA ARG A 29 -1.19 1.02 -26.53
C ARG A 29 -1.74 2.29 -25.91
N ALA A 30 -2.66 2.14 -24.96
CA ALA A 30 -3.05 3.25 -24.11
C ALA A 30 -1.80 3.86 -23.44
N PRO A 31 -1.68 5.21 -23.40
CA PRO A 31 -0.56 5.84 -22.72
C PRO A 31 -0.56 5.42 -21.25
N LEU A 32 0.65 5.21 -20.71
CA LEU A 32 0.78 4.89 -19.30
C LEU A 32 0.32 6.09 -18.45
N PRO A 33 -0.37 5.85 -17.33
CA PRO A 33 -0.70 6.91 -16.40
C PRO A 33 0.57 7.52 -15.82
N GLN A 34 0.56 8.83 -15.58
CA GLN A 34 1.66 9.51 -14.91
C GLN A 34 1.41 9.60 -13.41
N TYR A 35 2.48 9.50 -12.63
CA TYR A 35 2.41 9.58 -11.18
C TYR A 35 3.51 10.50 -10.63
N LYS A 36 3.19 11.18 -9.54
CA LYS A 36 4.17 11.85 -8.68
C LYS A 36 4.18 11.24 -7.27
N PRO A 37 5.34 11.11 -6.63
CA PRO A 37 5.43 10.67 -5.25
C PRO A 37 4.97 11.78 -4.31
N LEU A 38 4.32 11.39 -3.23
CA LEU A 38 4.12 12.24 -2.06
C LEU A 38 5.36 12.08 -1.20
N LEU A 39 6.12 13.16 -1.04
CA LEU A 39 7.39 13.17 -0.33
C LEU A 39 7.25 13.87 1.02
N MET A 40 7.90 13.33 2.04
CA MET A 40 8.01 13.95 3.35
C MET A 40 9.46 13.87 3.84
N ALA A 41 9.98 14.97 4.40
CA ALA A 41 11.32 14.95 4.98
C ALA A 41 11.36 13.98 6.17
N ARG A 42 12.44 13.22 6.30
CA ARG A 42 12.62 12.19 7.35
C ARG A 42 12.27 12.71 8.75
N ALA A 43 12.79 13.88 9.13
CA ALA A 43 12.54 14.47 10.45
C ALA A 43 11.06 14.82 10.67
N GLN A 44 10.36 15.27 9.62
CA GLN A 44 8.93 15.56 9.69
C GLN A 44 8.10 14.28 9.82
N LEU A 45 8.44 13.23 9.07
CA LEU A 45 7.77 11.93 9.14
C LEU A 45 7.84 11.31 10.55
N GLU A 46 8.96 11.51 11.24
CA GLU A 46 9.17 11.01 12.60
C GLU A 46 8.34 11.75 13.66
N GLN A 47 8.02 13.02 13.41
CA GLN A 47 7.22 13.85 14.31
C GLN A 47 5.73 13.86 13.94
N ALA A 48 5.36 13.38 12.75
CA ALA A 48 4.01 13.47 12.22
C ALA A 48 3.03 12.44 12.82
N VAL A 49 3.52 11.38 13.46
CA VAL A 49 2.65 10.35 14.06
C VAL A 49 1.88 10.91 15.25
N ALA A 50 0.55 10.81 15.22
CA ALA A 50 -0.29 11.36 16.28
C ALA A 50 -1.66 10.66 16.35
N VAL A 51 -2.24 10.60 17.55
CA VAL A 51 -3.67 10.30 17.72
C VAL A 51 -4.46 11.60 17.58
N LEU A 52 -5.43 11.60 16.69
CA LEU A 52 -6.28 12.74 16.37
C LEU A 52 -7.76 12.39 16.66
N PRO A 53 -8.64 13.40 16.79
CA PRO A 53 -10.07 13.18 16.79
C PRO A 53 -10.55 12.38 15.57
N PRO A 54 -11.68 11.67 15.68
CA PRO A 54 -12.28 10.99 14.53
C PRO A 54 -12.53 11.94 13.37
N ARG A 55 -12.47 11.41 12.16
CA ARG A 55 -12.77 12.13 10.92
C ARG A 55 -13.46 11.19 9.91
N GLU A 56 -14.03 11.78 8.87
CA GLU A 56 -14.70 11.04 7.81
C GLU A 56 -13.74 10.13 7.04
N LEU A 57 -14.29 8.99 6.57
CA LEU A 57 -13.61 8.04 5.70
C LEU A 57 -13.58 8.59 4.26
N HIS A 58 -12.45 8.46 3.55
CA HIS A 58 -12.33 8.93 2.17
C HIS A 58 -11.84 7.86 1.19
N ASN A 59 -10.58 7.45 1.32
CA ASN A 59 -9.89 6.49 0.46
C ASN A 59 -9.39 5.29 1.29
N THR A 60 -10.35 4.53 1.76
CA THR A 60 -10.10 3.43 2.70
C THR A 60 -9.46 2.22 2.03
N GLY A 61 -8.57 1.56 2.76
CA GLY A 61 -7.93 0.31 2.37
C GLY A 61 -8.37 -0.86 3.24
N LYS A 62 -7.38 -1.55 3.81
CA LYS A 62 -7.58 -2.77 4.59
C LYS A 62 -8.38 -2.51 5.88
N ILE A 63 -9.21 -3.48 6.23
CA ILE A 63 -9.97 -3.53 7.47
C ILE A 63 -9.40 -4.61 8.38
N TYR A 64 -9.22 -4.31 9.66
CA TYR A 64 -8.80 -5.26 10.69
C TYR A 64 -9.78 -5.22 11.86
N LEU A 65 -10.22 -6.40 12.32
CA LEU A 65 -11.14 -6.54 13.45
C LEU A 65 -10.39 -7.03 14.68
N ARG A 66 -10.56 -6.32 15.81
CA ARG A 66 -10.07 -6.71 17.13
C ARG A 66 -11.12 -6.28 18.15
N ASP A 67 -11.94 -7.23 18.59
CA ASP A 67 -13.07 -6.94 19.46
C ASP A 67 -12.70 -6.03 20.66
N PRO A 68 -13.49 -4.97 20.92
CA PRO A 68 -14.70 -4.54 20.18
C PRO A 68 -14.43 -3.56 19.03
N TYR A 69 -13.19 -3.36 18.61
CA TYR A 69 -12.79 -2.31 17.68
C TYR A 69 -12.61 -2.78 16.23
N ILE A 70 -12.96 -1.90 15.30
CA ILE A 70 -12.63 -1.99 13.88
C ILE A 70 -11.54 -0.96 13.58
N PHE A 71 -10.51 -1.39 12.86
CA PHE A 71 -9.42 -0.56 12.36
C PHE A 71 -9.53 -0.51 10.84
N ILE A 72 -9.64 0.68 10.27
CA ILE A 72 -9.75 0.89 8.82
C ILE A 72 -8.58 1.75 8.38
N ASN A 73 -7.71 1.22 7.52
CA ASN A 73 -6.66 2.03 6.92
C ASN A 73 -7.27 3.11 6.03
N GLU A 74 -6.74 4.32 6.14
CA GLU A 74 -6.92 5.44 5.21
C GLU A 74 -5.63 5.56 4.41
N GLN A 75 -5.70 5.30 3.11
CA GLN A 75 -4.51 5.09 2.29
C GLN A 75 -3.56 6.29 2.39
N TYR A 76 -2.31 6.02 2.78
CA TYR A 76 -1.22 6.97 3.01
C TYR A 76 -1.37 7.92 4.20
N GLU A 77 -2.47 7.85 4.94
CA GLU A 77 -2.76 8.83 6.00
C GLU A 77 -2.78 8.23 7.41
N GLY A 78 -3.20 6.97 7.55
CA GLY A 78 -3.22 6.31 8.86
C GLY A 78 -4.39 5.34 9.04
N VAL A 79 -4.92 5.28 10.25
CA VAL A 79 -5.89 4.25 10.67
C VAL A 79 -7.04 4.88 11.43
N HIS A 80 -8.26 4.71 10.92
CA HIS A 80 -9.49 5.00 11.64
C HIS A 80 -9.77 3.91 12.67
N ILE A 81 -10.15 4.31 13.88
CA ILE A 81 -10.51 3.40 14.96
C ILE A 81 -11.98 3.62 15.31
N ILE A 82 -12.77 2.57 15.20
CA ILE A 82 -14.21 2.58 15.41
C ILE A 82 -14.53 1.58 16.52
N ASN A 83 -15.23 2.03 17.55
CA ASN A 83 -15.84 1.16 18.54
C ASN A 83 -17.08 0.49 17.94
N ASN A 84 -17.05 -0.84 17.87
CA ASN A 84 -18.08 -1.70 17.32
C ASN A 84 -18.71 -2.61 18.39
N GLN A 85 -18.78 -2.13 19.64
CA GLN A 85 -19.45 -2.82 20.75
C GLN A 85 -20.95 -3.03 20.47
N ASP A 86 -21.59 -2.06 19.81
CA ASP A 86 -22.91 -2.20 19.19
C ASP A 86 -22.74 -2.14 17.66
N PRO A 87 -22.78 -3.30 16.97
CA PRO A 87 -22.64 -3.34 15.52
C PRO A 87 -23.75 -2.63 14.73
N GLU A 88 -24.91 -2.37 15.34
CA GLU A 88 -25.98 -1.59 14.71
C GLU A 88 -25.67 -0.08 14.73
N HIS A 89 -24.81 0.36 15.65
CA HIS A 89 -24.44 1.77 15.86
C HIS A 89 -22.92 1.95 16.10
N PRO A 90 -22.05 1.63 15.12
CA PRO A 90 -20.60 1.79 15.26
C PRO A 90 -20.22 3.26 15.52
N GLN A 91 -19.28 3.48 16.44
CA GLN A 91 -18.88 4.82 16.88
C GLN A 91 -17.41 5.09 16.53
N PRO A 92 -17.10 6.04 15.63
CA PRO A 92 -15.73 6.50 15.43
C PRO A 92 -15.15 7.09 16.72
N VAL A 93 -13.98 6.62 17.16
CA VAL A 93 -13.39 7.03 18.46
C VAL A 93 -12.04 7.72 18.34
N ALA A 94 -11.26 7.46 17.29
CA ALA A 94 -9.99 8.12 17.04
C ALA A 94 -9.53 7.93 15.59
N PHE A 95 -8.61 8.78 15.16
CA PHE A 95 -7.81 8.58 13.96
C PHE A 95 -6.32 8.57 14.34
N LEU A 96 -5.65 7.43 14.15
CA LEU A 96 -4.20 7.33 14.33
C LEU A 96 -3.52 7.74 13.02
N ARG A 97 -3.03 8.98 12.97
CA ARG A 97 -2.31 9.50 11.80
C ARG A 97 -0.93 8.85 11.69
N ILE A 98 -0.69 8.21 10.56
CA ILE A 98 0.56 7.56 10.21
C ILE A 98 0.82 7.86 8.72
N PRO A 99 1.62 8.89 8.39
CA PRO A 99 1.88 9.21 6.99
C PRO A 99 2.58 8.04 6.28
N GLY A 100 2.12 7.73 5.07
CA GLY A 100 2.61 6.59 4.30
C GLY A 100 2.12 5.24 4.78
N ASN A 101 1.05 5.18 5.58
CA ASN A 101 0.45 3.92 5.99
C ASN A 101 -0.43 3.33 4.88
N VAL A 102 -0.17 2.07 4.53
CA VAL A 102 -0.94 1.28 3.56
C VAL A 102 -1.47 0.02 4.22
N ASP A 103 -0.69 -0.62 5.09
CA ASP A 103 -1.07 -1.86 5.74
C ASP A 103 -0.96 -1.80 7.26
N VAL A 104 -1.80 -2.59 7.91
CA VAL A 104 -1.80 -2.84 9.35
C VAL A 104 -1.95 -4.33 9.66
N ALA A 105 -1.33 -4.73 10.76
CA ALA A 105 -1.50 -6.05 11.37
C ALA A 105 -1.50 -5.91 12.89
N MET A 106 -2.10 -6.86 13.61
CA MET A 106 -2.12 -6.80 15.07
C MET A 106 -1.79 -8.13 15.75
N LYS A 107 -1.19 -8.04 16.94
CA LYS A 107 -0.98 -9.15 17.86
C LYS A 107 -1.23 -8.70 19.30
N GLY A 108 -2.29 -9.21 19.91
CA GLY A 108 -2.75 -8.70 21.21
C GLY A 108 -3.14 -7.23 21.12
N THR A 109 -2.58 -6.40 22.00
CA THR A 109 -2.73 -4.93 21.98
C THR A 109 -1.69 -4.23 21.12
N LEU A 110 -0.83 -4.97 20.41
CA LEU A 110 0.18 -4.37 19.54
C LEU A 110 -0.37 -4.22 18.13
N LEU A 111 -0.32 -2.99 17.61
CA LEU A 111 -0.58 -2.63 16.22
C LEU A 111 0.74 -2.42 15.49
N TYR A 112 0.92 -3.12 14.39
CA TYR A 112 2.02 -2.94 13.45
C TYR A 112 1.48 -2.21 12.24
N ALA A 113 2.19 -1.18 11.80
CA ALA A 113 1.80 -0.33 10.69
C ALA A 113 3.05 0.11 9.93
N ASP A 114 2.96 0.17 8.62
CA ASP A 114 3.97 0.82 7.80
C ASP A 114 3.84 2.35 7.85
N SER A 115 4.93 3.04 7.54
CA SER A 115 4.99 4.50 7.34
C SER A 115 6.05 4.81 6.29
N GLY A 116 5.63 4.75 5.02
CA GLY A 116 6.57 4.67 3.92
C GLY A 116 7.37 3.37 4.02
N SER A 117 8.70 3.46 4.06
CA SER A 117 9.58 2.29 4.22
C SER A 117 9.81 1.86 5.69
N ASP A 118 9.27 2.60 6.66
CA ASP A 118 9.43 2.27 8.08
C ASP A 118 8.38 1.27 8.55
N LEU A 119 8.73 0.46 9.55
CA LEU A 119 7.78 -0.33 10.35
C LEU A 119 7.62 0.28 11.74
N LEU A 120 6.39 0.59 12.12
CA LEU A 120 6.02 1.10 13.43
C LEU A 120 5.35 0.01 14.27
N THR A 121 5.55 0.07 15.58
CA THR A 121 4.81 -0.73 16.55
C THR A 121 4.19 0.17 17.59
N PHE A 122 2.88 0.06 17.76
CA PHE A 122 2.09 0.82 18.73
C PHE A 122 1.51 -0.12 19.79
N ASP A 123 1.50 0.34 21.03
CA ASP A 123 0.63 -0.18 22.08
C ASP A 123 -0.72 0.55 22.00
N ILE A 124 -1.77 -0.19 21.70
CA ILE A 124 -3.14 0.32 21.58
C ILE A 124 -4.07 -0.26 22.66
N SER A 125 -3.51 -0.62 23.82
CA SER A 125 -4.31 -0.99 25.01
C SER A 125 -5.32 0.09 25.41
N ASN A 126 -5.01 1.36 25.14
CA ASN A 126 -5.98 2.46 25.08
C ASN A 126 -5.97 3.05 23.67
N VAL A 127 -7.03 2.81 22.89
CA VAL A 127 -7.12 3.25 21.49
C VAL A 127 -7.16 4.77 21.31
N GLN A 128 -7.63 5.52 22.30
CA GLN A 128 -7.64 6.99 22.27
C GLN A 128 -6.30 7.61 22.69
N ALA A 129 -5.36 6.78 23.15
CA ALA A 129 -4.03 7.18 23.58
C ALA A 129 -2.97 6.17 23.09
N ALA A 130 -3.08 5.75 21.83
CA ALA A 130 -2.12 4.84 21.20
C ALA A 130 -0.69 5.37 21.37
N ARG A 131 0.21 4.50 21.85
CA ARG A 131 1.59 4.87 22.15
C ARG A 131 2.53 4.21 21.17
N LEU A 132 3.30 5.02 20.44
CA LEU A 132 4.41 4.52 19.63
C LEU A 132 5.47 3.91 20.55
N LEU A 133 5.77 2.62 20.36
CA LEU A 133 6.80 1.91 21.10
C LEU A 133 8.12 1.91 20.33
N HIS A 134 8.06 1.56 19.04
CA HIS A 134 9.22 1.34 18.20
C HIS A 134 8.98 1.82 16.77
N ARG A 135 10.05 2.31 16.14
CA ARG A 135 10.15 2.58 14.71
C ARG A 135 11.41 1.90 14.20
N VAL A 136 11.26 1.01 13.24
CA VAL A 136 12.38 0.42 12.50
C VAL A 136 12.40 1.12 11.15
N ARG A 137 13.42 1.96 10.92
CA ARG A 137 13.60 2.64 9.63
C ARG A 137 13.92 1.64 8.54
N GLU A 138 13.37 1.87 7.35
CA GLU A 138 13.71 1.09 6.14
C GLU A 138 13.57 -0.43 6.35
N ALA A 139 12.57 -0.83 7.15
CA ALA A 139 12.29 -2.22 7.46
C ALA A 139 11.76 -2.99 6.24
N VAL A 140 11.18 -2.25 5.28
CA VAL A 140 10.67 -2.75 4.01
C VAL A 140 11.18 -1.86 2.86
N PRO A 141 11.12 -2.32 1.60
CA PRO A 141 11.46 -1.48 0.45
C PRO A 141 10.65 -0.17 0.42
N GLU A 142 11.15 0.82 -0.32
CA GLU A 142 10.39 2.05 -0.59
C GLU A 142 9.00 1.72 -1.13
N LEU A 143 8.00 2.47 -0.66
CA LEU A 143 6.61 2.29 -1.04
C LEU A 143 6.46 2.36 -2.58
N PRO A 144 6.06 1.25 -3.23
CA PRO A 144 6.01 1.20 -4.69
C PRO A 144 4.85 2.04 -5.24
N MET A 145 4.98 2.44 -6.50
CA MET A 145 3.89 3.03 -7.26
C MET A 145 2.71 2.04 -7.36
N PRO A 146 1.44 2.50 -7.28
CA PRO A 146 0.28 1.60 -7.22
C PRO A 146 0.10 0.70 -8.45
N GLU A 147 0.43 1.23 -9.64
CA GLU A 147 0.34 0.54 -10.91
C GLU A 147 1.52 0.96 -11.81
N THR A 148 1.82 0.18 -12.85
CA THR A 148 2.84 0.57 -13.83
C THR A 148 2.47 1.90 -14.50
N GLY A 149 3.38 2.86 -14.45
CA GLY A 149 3.17 4.22 -14.91
C GLY A 149 4.46 4.93 -15.26
N GLU A 150 4.34 6.15 -15.75
CA GLU A 150 5.46 7.05 -16.03
C GLU A 150 5.70 8.00 -14.85
N ILE A 151 6.97 8.28 -14.57
CA ILE A 151 7.39 9.25 -13.55
C ILE A 151 8.07 10.41 -14.28
N PRO A 152 7.48 11.61 -14.28
CA PRO A 152 8.11 12.82 -14.83
C PRO A 152 9.51 13.02 -14.27
N ALA A 153 10.41 13.61 -15.07
CA ALA A 153 11.84 13.69 -14.76
C ALA A 153 12.11 14.30 -13.38
N GLU A 154 11.39 15.36 -13.02
CA GLU A 154 11.48 16.07 -11.75
C GLU A 154 11.14 15.20 -10.51
N TYR A 155 10.42 14.10 -10.70
CA TYR A 155 9.99 13.20 -9.62
C TYR A 155 10.78 11.89 -9.55
N GLN A 156 11.73 11.68 -10.46
CA GLN A 156 12.59 10.50 -10.47
C GLN A 156 13.50 10.48 -9.23
N PRO A 157 13.85 9.29 -8.68
CA PRO A 157 14.59 9.16 -7.42
C PRO A 157 15.83 10.05 -7.31
N GLN A 158 16.62 10.18 -8.38
CA GLN A 158 17.84 10.99 -8.40
C GLN A 158 17.62 12.50 -8.29
N ASN A 159 16.39 12.98 -8.52
CA ASN A 159 16.01 14.39 -8.48
C ASN A 159 15.23 14.76 -7.21
N ARG A 160 14.99 13.80 -6.31
CA ARG A 160 14.30 14.03 -5.03
C ARG A 160 15.26 14.61 -3.98
N PRO A 161 14.77 15.34 -2.96
CA PRO A 161 15.58 15.70 -1.80
C PRO A 161 16.18 14.45 -1.14
N ALA A 162 17.44 14.53 -0.71
CA ALA A 162 18.17 13.37 -0.18
C ALA A 162 17.58 12.79 1.12
N ASP A 163 16.83 13.59 1.88
CA ASP A 163 16.16 13.20 3.13
C ASP A 163 14.67 12.91 2.95
N ALA A 164 14.18 12.88 1.71
CA ALA A 164 12.79 12.61 1.41
C ALA A 164 12.47 11.12 1.54
N VAL A 165 11.31 10.84 2.13
CA VAL A 165 10.69 9.52 2.17
C VAL A 165 9.44 9.55 1.31
N VAL A 166 9.25 8.55 0.45
CA VAL A 166 7.98 8.36 -0.26
C VAL A 166 6.93 7.86 0.74
N ILE A 167 5.91 8.69 0.95
CA ILE A 167 4.77 8.42 1.83
C ILE A 167 3.47 8.20 1.04
N GLY A 168 3.55 8.10 -0.28
CA GLY A 168 2.38 7.86 -1.11
C GLY A 168 2.64 8.22 -2.56
N TRP A 169 1.61 8.05 -3.38
CA TRP A 169 1.65 8.35 -4.80
C TRP A 169 0.35 9.01 -5.23
N GLN A 170 0.46 10.02 -6.07
CA GLN A 170 -0.68 10.72 -6.66
C GLN A 170 -0.64 10.53 -8.17
N LYS A 171 -1.76 10.05 -8.74
CA LYS A 171 -1.98 10.01 -10.19
C LYS A 171 -2.13 11.45 -10.71
N LEU A 172 -1.45 11.76 -11.81
CA LEU A 172 -1.47 13.07 -12.48
C LEU A 172 -2.58 13.14 -13.54
#